data_AF-A0A9E4BDQ7-F1
#
_entry.id   AF-A0A9E4BDQ7-F1
#
_cell.length_a   1.000
_cell.length_b   1.000
_cell.length_c   1.000
_cell.angle_alpha   90.00
_cell.angle_beta   90.00
_cell.angle_gamma   90.00
#
_symmetry.space_group_name_H-M   'P 1'
#
loop_
_entity.id
_entity.type
_entity.pdbx_description
1 polymer ?
#
loop_
_entity_poly.entity_id
_entity_poly.type
_entity_poly.pdbx_seq_one_letter_code
_entity_poly.pdbx_strand_id
1 'polypeptide(L)'
;MQISHGALDGHRHRTLISTEGSAHVKGAHGFGGIWGGKRASYHHNLLAHHSSRNPRIAGGDSSVQLVDLRNNVIYNWGYNSCYGGEGDVRINLVNNVYKPGPATRENVRARLANPYEGDDGPEGLERWWIAGNLVMGAPDVTADKG
;
A
#
# COMPACT_ATOMS: atom_id res chain seq x y z
N MET A 1 6.02 16.62 3.79
CA MET A 1 5.92 16.80 2.33
C MET A 1 5.21 15.57 1.77
N GLN A 2 3.93 15.72 1.41
CA GLN A 2 3.14 14.67 0.75
C GLN A 2 3.53 14.67 -0.72
N ILE A 3 4.08 13.57 -1.22
CA ILE A 3 4.26 13.44 -2.67
C ILE A 3 3.10 12.61 -3.22
N SER A 4 2.05 13.29 -3.67
CA SER A 4 1.01 12.69 -4.52
C SER A 4 1.63 12.43 -5.88
N HIS A 5 1.66 11.17 -6.28
CA HIS A 5 2.26 10.74 -7.52
C HIS A 5 1.30 9.78 -8.22
N GLY A 6 0.25 10.33 -8.84
CA GLY A 6 -0.53 9.55 -9.79
C GLY A 6 0.40 9.12 -10.92
N ALA A 7 0.63 7.82 -11.07
CA ALA A 7 1.26 7.31 -12.27
C ALA A 7 0.16 7.25 -13.35
N LEU A 8 0.16 8.22 -14.26
CA LEU A 8 -0.43 8.00 -15.58
C LEU A 8 0.49 7.01 -16.29
N ASP A 9 -0.04 5.83 -16.67
CA ASP A 9 0.64 4.71 -17.36
C ASP A 9 2.17 4.64 -17.19
N GLY A 10 2.64 3.82 -16.25
CA GLY A 10 4.08 3.73 -16.03
C GLY A 10 4.53 2.76 -14.96
N HIS A 11 5.85 2.51 -14.96
CA HIS A 11 6.53 1.68 -13.99
C HIS A 11 7.30 2.56 -13.00
N ARG A 12 7.22 2.25 -11.71
CA ARG A 12 8.08 2.84 -10.68
C ARG A 12 8.91 1.75 -10.03
N HIS A 13 10.23 1.91 -10.08
CA HIS A 13 11.17 1.00 -9.44
C HIS A 13 12.21 1.71 -8.57
N ARG A 14 12.74 0.99 -7.57
CA ARG A 14 13.90 1.40 -6.76
C ARG A 14 13.75 2.76 -6.08
N THR A 15 12.53 3.16 -5.74
CA THR A 15 12.28 4.42 -5.04
C THR A 15 12.30 4.18 -3.53
N LEU A 16 13.11 4.98 -2.82
CA LEU A 16 13.03 5.10 -1.37
C LEU A 16 11.99 6.17 -1.02
N ILE A 17 10.94 5.78 -0.33
CA ILE A 17 9.97 6.71 0.25
C ILE A 17 10.05 6.49 1.75
N SER A 18 10.59 7.49 2.46
CA SER A 18 10.75 7.45 3.91
C SER A 18 10.47 8.83 4.50
N THR A 19 9.76 8.86 5.63
CA THR A 19 9.67 10.07 6.45
C THR A 19 10.32 9.84 7.80
N GLU A 20 11.35 10.61 8.13
CA GLU A 20 11.84 10.71 9.51
C GLU A 20 11.33 12.01 10.14
N GLY A 21 10.61 11.91 11.26
CA GLY A 21 10.30 13.04 12.14
C GLY A 21 9.62 14.26 11.47
N SER A 22 8.33 14.18 11.19
CA SER A 22 7.57 15.40 10.84
C SER A 22 7.40 16.28 12.08
N ALA A 23 8.10 17.43 12.12
CA ALA A 23 8.00 18.46 13.15
C ALA A 23 6.68 19.26 13.04
N HIS A 24 5.54 18.58 12.98
CA HIS A 24 4.22 19.20 12.99
C HIS A 24 3.55 18.98 14.34
N VAL A 25 3.03 20.08 14.92
CA VAL A 25 2.33 20.18 16.21
C VAL A 25 1.10 19.26 16.32
N LYS A 26 0.67 18.63 15.21
CA LYS A 26 -0.46 17.69 15.14
C LYS A 26 -0.08 16.22 15.39
N GLY A 27 1.20 15.92 15.65
CA GLY A 27 1.75 14.56 15.70
C GLY A 27 2.41 14.15 14.38
N ALA A 28 3.25 13.12 14.38
CA ALA A 28 3.93 12.66 13.17
C ALA A 28 2.94 12.03 12.17
N HIS A 29 2.50 12.79 11.16
CA HIS A 29 1.59 12.34 10.08
C HIS A 29 2.33 12.22 8.74
N GLY A 30 3.42 11.44 8.71
CA GLY A 30 4.07 11.10 7.43
C GLY A 30 3.21 10.10 6.65
N PHE A 31 2.88 10.38 5.39
CA PHE A 31 2.17 9.45 4.51
C PHE A 31 3.08 9.02 3.36
N GLY A 32 3.09 7.73 3.04
CA GLY A 32 3.96 7.19 1.99
C GLY A 32 3.55 7.66 0.60
N GLY A 33 2.39 7.25 0.13
CA GLY A 33 1.90 7.68 -1.18
C GLY A 33 0.53 7.15 -1.55
N ILE A 34 -0.11 7.88 -2.47
CA ILE A 34 -1.31 7.41 -3.18
C ILE A 34 -0.82 6.89 -4.54
N TRP A 35 -1.03 5.61 -4.80
CA TRP A 35 -0.56 4.89 -5.98
C TRP A 35 -1.78 4.42 -6.77
N GLY A 36 -1.74 4.55 -8.08
CA GLY A 36 -2.83 4.17 -8.98
C GLY A 36 -2.41 4.41 -10.43
N GLY A 37 -3.29 4.08 -11.37
CA GLY A 37 -3.09 4.24 -12.80
C GLY A 37 -3.73 3.11 -13.61
N LYS A 38 -4.06 3.41 -14.87
CA LYS A 38 -4.73 2.45 -15.78
C LYS A 38 -3.88 1.19 -15.97
N ARG A 39 -2.55 1.35 -16.09
CA ARG A 39 -1.55 0.28 -16.10
C ARG A 39 -0.32 0.71 -15.32
N ALA A 40 -0.34 0.52 -14.01
CA ALA A 40 0.73 0.95 -13.13
C ALA A 40 1.43 -0.24 -12.47
N SER A 41 2.76 -0.28 -12.49
CA SER A 41 3.54 -1.25 -11.71
C SER A 41 4.47 -0.52 -10.75
N TYR A 42 4.49 -0.96 -9.50
CA TYR A 42 5.37 -0.45 -8.46
C TYR A 42 6.14 -1.62 -7.90
N HIS A 43 7.45 -1.66 -8.16
CA HIS A 43 8.27 -2.79 -7.74
C HIS A 43 9.62 -2.41 -7.16
N HIS A 44 10.10 -3.19 -6.19
CA HIS A 44 11.41 -2.96 -5.56
C HIS A 44 11.52 -1.58 -4.88
N ASN A 45 10.44 -1.09 -4.28
CA ASN A 45 10.45 0.15 -3.50
C ASN A 45 10.56 -0.17 -2.00
N LEU A 46 11.12 0.77 -1.23
CA LEU A 46 11.09 0.74 0.23
C LEU A 46 10.17 1.87 0.73
N LEU A 47 9.10 1.49 1.43
CA LEU A 47 8.17 2.40 2.10
C LEU A 47 8.39 2.25 3.59
N ALA A 48 8.98 3.26 4.22
CA ALA A 48 9.44 3.17 5.60
C ALA A 48 8.97 4.35 6.45
N HIS A 49 8.63 4.09 7.72
CA HIS A 49 8.41 5.12 8.75
C HIS A 49 7.23 6.09 8.50
N HIS A 50 6.26 5.70 7.66
CA HIS A 50 5.03 6.47 7.47
C HIS A 50 3.91 5.97 8.39
N SER A 51 3.09 6.87 8.91
CA SER A 51 1.94 6.53 9.74
C SER A 51 0.86 5.76 8.96
N SER A 52 0.72 6.01 7.65
CA SER A 52 -0.24 5.35 6.75
C SER A 52 0.15 5.55 5.28
N ARG A 53 -0.68 5.03 4.37
CA ARG A 53 -0.53 5.11 2.90
C ARG A 53 0.76 4.44 2.43
N ASN A 54 0.90 3.15 2.76
CA ASN A 54 2.04 2.34 2.35
C ASN A 54 1.67 1.16 1.44
N PRO A 55 1.21 1.40 0.20
CA PRO A 55 0.61 2.63 -0.35
C PRO A 55 -0.92 2.74 -0.07
N ARG A 56 -1.56 3.89 -0.33
CA ARG A 56 -3.00 3.88 -0.64
C ARG A 56 -3.16 3.59 -2.12
N ILE A 57 -3.96 2.59 -2.50
CA ILE A 57 -4.37 2.38 -3.87
C ILE A 57 -5.52 3.33 -4.19
N ALA A 58 -5.33 4.21 -5.18
CA ALA A 58 -6.39 5.07 -5.67
C ALA A 58 -7.25 4.35 -6.72
N GLY A 59 -8.55 4.59 -6.63
CA GLY A 59 -9.50 4.35 -7.71
C GLY A 59 -9.25 5.20 -8.95
N GLY A 60 -9.91 4.82 -10.04
CA GLY A 60 -9.84 5.48 -11.34
C GLY A 60 -11.13 6.22 -11.73
N ASP A 61 -11.01 7.04 -12.77
CA ASP A 61 -12.04 7.95 -13.31
C ASP A 61 -13.09 7.26 -14.20
N SER A 62 -13.62 6.10 -13.77
CA SER A 62 -14.57 5.21 -14.50
C SER A 62 -13.96 4.16 -15.46
N SER A 63 -12.63 4.10 -15.57
CA SER A 63 -11.94 3.05 -16.32
C SER A 63 -11.27 2.02 -15.41
N VAL A 64 -11.20 0.76 -15.86
CA VAL A 64 -10.50 -0.31 -15.14
C VAL A 64 -9.05 0.10 -14.87
N GLN A 65 -8.66 0.14 -13.60
CA GLN A 65 -7.29 0.37 -13.17
C GLN A 65 -6.58 -0.97 -12.96
N LEU A 66 -5.39 -1.15 -13.53
CA LEU A 66 -4.56 -2.33 -13.34
C LEU A 66 -3.31 -1.94 -12.57
N VAL A 67 -3.21 -2.38 -11.31
CA VAL A 67 -2.13 -2.00 -10.40
C VAL A 67 -1.35 -3.23 -9.95
N ASP A 68 -0.05 -3.27 -10.26
CA ASP A 68 0.85 -4.35 -9.86
C ASP A 68 1.84 -3.87 -8.79
N LEU A 69 1.69 -4.38 -7.57
CA LEU A 69 2.60 -4.14 -6.45
C LEU A 69 3.45 -5.38 -6.22
N ARG A 70 4.72 -5.31 -6.62
CA ARG A 70 5.63 -6.46 -6.58
C ARG A 70 6.94 -6.22 -5.87
N ASN A 71 7.36 -7.15 -5.01
CA ASN A 71 8.71 -7.13 -4.44
C ASN A 71 9.05 -5.81 -3.71
N ASN A 72 8.07 -5.16 -3.09
CA ASN A 72 8.31 -3.97 -2.26
C ASN A 72 8.58 -4.37 -0.81
N VAL A 73 9.26 -3.50 -0.08
CA VAL A 73 9.42 -3.61 1.38
C VAL A 73 8.57 -2.51 2.03
N ILE A 74 7.65 -2.93 2.89
CA ILE A 74 6.80 -2.07 3.70
C ILE A 74 7.25 -2.21 5.15
N TYR A 75 7.83 -1.15 5.71
CA TYR A 75 8.49 -1.20 7.01
C TYR A 75 7.97 -0.13 7.98
N ASN A 76 7.73 -0.56 9.22
CA ASN A 76 7.49 0.33 10.36
C ASN A 76 6.36 1.36 10.10
N TRP A 77 5.26 0.90 9.48
CA TRP A 77 4.09 1.74 9.32
C TRP A 77 3.45 2.04 10.68
N GLY A 78 2.70 3.13 10.81
CA GLY A 78 2.04 3.49 12.06
C GLY A 78 0.73 2.75 12.29
N TYR A 79 -0.37 3.34 11.83
CA TYR A 79 -1.73 2.85 12.07
C TYR A 79 -2.36 2.13 10.86
N ASN A 80 -1.73 2.17 9.67
CA ASN A 80 -2.15 1.35 8.54
C ASN A 80 -1.01 1.14 7.51
N SER A 81 -1.04 0.03 6.79
CA SER A 81 -0.09 -0.29 5.71
C SER A 81 -0.70 0.06 4.34
N CYS A 82 -1.04 -0.95 3.54
CA CYS A 82 -1.72 -0.82 2.26
C CYS A 82 -3.24 -0.72 2.47
N TYR A 83 -3.90 0.19 1.76
CA TYR A 83 -5.37 0.31 1.80
C TYR A 83 -5.93 1.01 0.56
N GLY A 84 -7.25 1.10 0.45
CA GLY A 84 -7.92 1.72 -0.70
C GLY A 84 -8.41 0.67 -1.67
N GLY A 85 -8.33 0.96 -2.96
CA GLY A 85 -8.82 0.08 -4.01
C GLY A 85 -10.28 0.32 -4.37
N GLU A 86 -10.79 1.52 -4.09
CA GLU A 86 -12.15 1.94 -4.44
C GLU A 86 -12.38 1.90 -5.97
N GLY A 87 -13.54 1.43 -6.43
CA GLY A 87 -13.91 1.36 -7.85
C GLY A 87 -13.39 0.13 -8.60
N ASP A 88 -13.42 0.14 -9.95
CA ASP A 88 -12.95 -0.98 -10.78
C ASP A 88 -11.42 -1.01 -10.86
N VAL A 89 -10.80 -1.53 -9.79
CA VAL A 89 -9.35 -1.68 -9.66
C VAL A 89 -9.00 -3.16 -9.52
N ARG A 90 -8.10 -3.64 -10.38
CA ARG A 90 -7.51 -4.98 -10.30
C ARG A 90 -6.09 -4.85 -9.78
N ILE A 91 -5.85 -5.41 -8.59
CA ILE A 91 -4.66 -5.17 -7.80
C ILE A 91 -3.92 -6.49 -7.61
N ASN A 92 -2.67 -6.54 -8.04
CA ASN A 92 -1.75 -7.59 -7.64
C ASN A 92 -0.92 -7.12 -6.44
N LEU A 93 -0.95 -7.86 -5.34
CA LEU A 93 -0.01 -7.77 -4.23
C LEU A 93 0.83 -9.05 -4.24
N VAL A 94 2.02 -8.99 -4.82
CA VAL A 94 2.83 -10.21 -5.01
C VAL A 94 4.24 -10.04 -4.44
N ASN A 95 4.67 -11.01 -3.63
CA ASN A 95 6.03 -11.09 -3.10
C ASN A 95 6.51 -9.82 -2.36
N ASN A 96 5.60 -9.06 -1.75
CA ASN A 96 5.97 -7.91 -0.92
C ASN A 96 6.33 -8.40 0.49
N VAL A 97 7.26 -7.68 1.14
CA VAL A 97 7.67 -7.95 2.52
C VAL A 97 7.09 -6.88 3.42
N TYR A 98 6.32 -7.32 4.42
CA TYR A 98 5.75 -6.49 5.47
C TYR A 98 6.51 -6.76 6.76
N LYS A 99 7.23 -5.74 7.24
CA LYS A 99 7.97 -5.82 8.50
C LYS A 99 7.40 -4.77 9.47
N PRO A 100 6.58 -5.17 10.46
CA PRO A 100 6.16 -4.24 11.50
C PRO A 100 7.39 -3.76 12.28
N GLY A 101 7.33 -2.53 12.78
CA GLY A 101 8.39 -1.93 13.59
C GLY A 101 7.84 -1.30 14.86
N PRO A 102 8.67 -0.58 15.64
CA PRO A 102 8.25 0.06 16.89
C PRO A 102 7.05 1.01 16.76
N ALA A 103 6.86 1.65 15.60
CA ALA A 103 5.73 2.54 15.34
C ALA A 103 4.43 1.79 14.99
N THR A 104 4.51 0.51 14.63
CA THR A 104 3.37 -0.26 14.16
C THR A 104 2.44 -0.66 15.29
N ARG A 105 1.20 -0.11 15.22
CA ARG A 105 0.12 -0.44 16.15
C ARG A 105 -0.18 -1.94 16.11
N GLU A 106 -0.44 -2.50 17.28
CA GLU A 106 -0.61 -3.95 17.48
C GLU A 106 -1.66 -4.56 16.55
N ASN A 107 -2.83 -3.94 16.47
CA ASN A 107 -3.98 -4.42 15.70
C ASN A 107 -3.79 -4.38 14.16
N VAL A 108 -2.66 -3.85 13.66
CA VAL A 108 -2.37 -3.77 12.22
C VAL A 108 -1.03 -4.41 11.84
N ARG A 109 -0.35 -5.09 12.77
CA ARG A 109 0.97 -5.72 12.54
C ARG A 109 0.94 -6.80 11.47
N ALA A 110 -0.17 -7.54 11.38
CA ALA A 110 -0.33 -8.64 10.45
C ALA A 110 -1.09 -8.26 9.16
N ARG A 111 -1.34 -6.96 8.91
CA ARG A 111 -2.22 -6.52 7.84
C ARG A 111 -1.48 -6.32 6.51
N LEU A 112 -1.82 -7.15 5.52
CA LEU A 112 -1.36 -7.01 4.13
C LEU A 112 -2.02 -5.82 3.43
N ALA A 113 -3.34 -5.77 3.48
CA ALA A 113 -4.15 -4.70 2.90
C ALA A 113 -5.44 -4.47 3.71
N ASN A 114 -5.99 -3.27 3.63
CA ASN A 114 -7.33 -2.93 4.09
C ASN A 114 -8.15 -2.45 2.87
N PRO A 115 -8.87 -3.34 2.17
CA PRO A 115 -9.83 -2.90 1.18
C PRO A 115 -10.74 -1.85 1.79
N TYR A 116 -10.97 -0.77 1.06
CA TYR A 116 -11.81 0.33 1.51
C TYR A 116 -12.88 0.55 0.46
N GLU A 117 -14.13 0.55 0.92
CA GLU A 117 -15.31 0.94 0.16
C GLU A 117 -15.50 2.43 0.45
N GLY A 118 -14.87 3.27 -0.37
CA GLY A 118 -15.01 4.72 -0.24
C GLY A 118 -16.09 5.28 -1.14
N ASP A 119 -16.47 6.54 -0.89
CA ASP A 119 -17.46 7.29 -1.68
C ASP A 119 -16.99 7.59 -3.13
N ASP A 120 -15.74 7.26 -3.49
CA ASP A 120 -15.06 7.69 -4.72
C ASP A 120 -15.30 6.76 -5.94
N GLY A 121 -16.18 5.76 -5.85
CA GLY A 121 -16.46 4.86 -6.98
C GLY A 121 -17.51 3.78 -6.70
N PRO A 122 -17.91 2.99 -7.73
CA PRO A 122 -18.83 1.88 -7.53
C PRO A 122 -18.23 0.82 -6.60
N GLU A 123 -19.02 0.39 -5.62
CA GLU A 123 -18.62 -0.59 -4.60
C GLU A 123 -18.49 -2.01 -5.17
N GLY A 124 -17.58 -2.81 -4.60
CA GLY A 124 -17.45 -4.26 -4.84
C GLY A 124 -16.91 -4.67 -6.21
N LEU A 125 -16.37 -3.73 -6.97
CA LEU A 125 -15.75 -4.00 -8.27
C LEU A 125 -14.27 -4.36 -8.16
N GLU A 126 -13.65 -4.05 -7.03
CA GLU A 126 -12.24 -4.30 -6.83
C GLU A 126 -11.92 -5.80 -6.81
N ARG A 127 -10.73 -6.13 -7.28
CA ARG A 127 -10.24 -7.51 -7.32
C ARG A 127 -8.80 -7.52 -6.82
N TRP A 128 -8.55 -8.28 -5.77
CA TRP A 128 -7.22 -8.42 -5.19
C TRP A 128 -6.66 -9.80 -5.48
N TRP A 129 -5.54 -9.86 -6.19
CA TRP A 129 -4.71 -11.04 -6.32
C TRP A 129 -3.54 -10.93 -5.33
N ILE A 130 -3.53 -11.78 -4.31
CA ILE A 130 -2.56 -11.74 -3.22
C ILE A 130 -1.81 -13.07 -3.23
N ALA A 131 -0.49 -13.03 -3.47
CA ALA A 131 0.32 -14.26 -3.52
C ALA A 131 1.76 -14.03 -3.05
N GLY A 132 2.33 -15.00 -2.32
CA GLY A 132 3.74 -15.00 -1.91
C GLY A 132 4.21 -13.82 -1.05
N ASN A 133 3.31 -13.03 -0.45
CA ASN A 133 3.70 -11.94 0.45
C ASN A 133 4.17 -12.50 1.80
N LEU A 134 5.19 -11.87 2.38
CA LEU A 134 5.75 -12.23 3.68
C LEU A 134 5.37 -11.19 4.72
N VAL A 135 4.74 -11.61 5.81
CA VAL A 135 4.48 -10.76 6.98
C VAL A 135 5.30 -11.25 8.16
N MET A 136 6.35 -10.50 8.49
CA MET A 136 7.30 -10.86 9.55
C MET A 136 6.57 -10.96 10.90
N GLY A 137 6.69 -12.11 11.56
CA GLY A 137 6.04 -12.39 12.84
C GLY A 137 4.57 -12.81 12.73
N ALA A 138 4.04 -13.02 11.52
CA ALA A 138 2.68 -13.53 11.28
C ALA A 138 2.71 -14.69 10.27
N PRO A 139 3.19 -15.88 10.67
CA PRO A 139 3.29 -17.04 9.77
C PRO A 139 1.93 -17.46 9.20
N ASP A 140 0.85 -17.35 9.97
CA ASP A 140 -0.51 -17.73 9.53
C ASP A 140 -1.06 -16.84 8.40
N VAL A 141 -0.58 -15.59 8.32
CA VAL A 141 -0.91 -14.66 7.23
C VAL A 141 0.03 -14.83 6.04
N THR A 142 1.27 -15.25 6.31
CA THR A 142 2.29 -15.52 5.27
C THR A 142 2.03 -16.84 4.53
N ALA A 143 1.45 -17.83 5.22
CA ALA A 143 1.14 -19.11 4.63
C ALA A 143 0.16 -18.91 3.47
N ASP A 144 0.65 -19.15 2.25
CA ASP A 144 -0.17 -19.07 1.05
C ASP A 144 -1.27 -20.14 1.15
N LYS A 145 -2.52 -19.70 1.22
CA LYS A 145 -3.68 -20.61 1.25
C LYS A 145 -4.18 -20.70 -0.18
N GLY A 146 -3.49 -21.54 -0.95
CA GLY A 146 -3.78 -21.81 -2.37
C GLY A 146 -5.21 -22.27 -2.62
#